data_AF-A0A2E0AP86-F1
#
_entry.id   AF-A0A2E0AP86-F1
#
_cell.length_a   1.000
_cell.length_b   1.000
_cell.length_c   1.000
_cell.angle_alpha   90.00
_cell.angle_beta   90.00
_cell.angle_gamma   90.00
#
_symmetry.space_group_name_H-M   'P 1'
#
loop_
_entity.id
_entity.type
_entity.pdbx_description
1 polymer ?
#
loop_
_entity_poly.entity_id
_entity_poly.type
_entity_poly.pdbx_seq_one_letter_code
_entity_poly.pdbx_strand_id
1 'polypeptide(L)'
;MSDREPCRDQSDITSREEGEALDSEDNNLLAEGSLIGFVDHITTVLPIDELRSVSQALFDTGLTQGWPLSEQPGFATAGIRFGNLNLEICTVDRRDNTLDDWLTFEPANLDSLANDLKQRDIKHDPFDAVVIHDHPIYTRVGIPALENRSTALQLCRTFYPTRTTGPVAPENSAGIKQVSSVNIGMNAVERAVFSQLLEPRDWQNPINFEQGPCLSVSEAAQLKIGGMTVSAENPIQAVQTLVAAGLPQVDDQTVRVGSLTIAVSNKIESIND
;
A
#
# COMPACT_ATOMS: atom_id res chain seq x y z
N MET A 1 12.13 68.24 -9.17
CA MET A 1 10.80 67.69 -9.51
C MET A 1 11.00 66.19 -9.58
N SER A 2 10.82 65.50 -8.44
CA SER A 2 9.59 64.75 -8.08
C SER A 2 9.48 63.49 -8.95
N ASP A 3 9.38 62.25 -8.49
CA ASP A 3 9.24 61.63 -7.17
C ASP A 3 9.46 60.11 -7.37
N ARG A 4 9.98 59.42 -6.33
CA ARG A 4 9.64 58.05 -5.86
C ARG A 4 9.94 56.79 -6.72
N GLU A 5 10.60 55.82 -6.07
CA GLU A 5 10.64 54.37 -6.39
C GLU A 5 9.22 53.73 -6.34
N PRO A 6 9.00 52.53 -6.93
CA PRO A 6 9.09 51.29 -6.12
C PRO A 6 9.40 49.94 -6.85
N CYS A 7 9.92 48.98 -6.06
CA CYS A 7 9.68 47.51 -5.97
C CYS A 7 9.27 46.60 -7.18
N ARG A 8 9.96 45.43 -7.20
CA ARG A 8 9.59 44.03 -7.60
C ARG A 8 9.41 43.65 -9.08
N ASP A 9 10.16 42.62 -9.52
CA ASP A 9 9.71 41.25 -9.90
C ASP A 9 10.95 40.41 -10.31
N GLN A 10 11.18 39.21 -9.76
CA GLN A 10 10.77 37.87 -10.25
C GLN A 10 11.24 37.48 -11.66
N SER A 11 11.51 36.18 -11.78
CA SER A 11 11.83 35.37 -12.98
C SER A 11 13.22 35.54 -13.60
N ASP A 12 14.10 34.56 -13.36
CA ASP A 12 14.55 33.65 -14.42
C ASP A 12 15.61 32.68 -13.87
N ILE A 13 15.17 31.50 -13.45
CA ILE A 13 15.98 30.28 -13.56
C ILE A 13 15.16 29.30 -14.40
N THR A 14 15.35 29.44 -15.70
CA THR A 14 15.23 28.38 -16.70
C THR A 14 15.98 27.14 -16.18
N SER A 15 15.31 26.01 -15.98
CA SER A 15 15.06 24.96 -16.98
C SER A 15 15.91 23.72 -16.72
N ARG A 16 15.23 22.57 -16.62
CA ARG A 16 15.69 21.21 -16.98
C ARG A 16 16.92 20.63 -16.27
N GLU A 17 16.63 19.71 -15.34
CA GLU A 17 17.25 18.38 -15.24
C GLU A 17 16.11 17.45 -14.80
N GLU A 18 15.22 16.98 -15.69
CA GLU A 18 15.36 15.78 -16.53
C GLU A 18 15.97 14.57 -15.81
N GLY A 19 15.09 13.85 -15.10
CA GLY A 19 14.96 12.40 -15.07
C GLY A 19 16.22 11.57 -15.25
N GLU A 20 16.88 11.26 -14.13
CA GLU A 20 17.69 10.05 -14.06
C GLU A 20 16.77 8.84 -13.94
N ALA A 21 16.74 8.06 -15.01
CA ALA A 21 16.27 6.69 -15.01
C ALA A 21 17.04 5.91 -13.92
N LEU A 22 16.32 5.44 -12.90
CA LEU A 22 16.82 4.48 -11.93
C LEU A 22 16.87 3.09 -12.59
N ASP A 23 17.84 2.90 -13.49
CA ASP A 23 18.23 1.60 -13.97
C ASP A 23 19.20 0.95 -12.97
N SER A 24 18.82 -0.24 -12.49
CA SER A 24 19.68 -1.43 -12.43
C SER A 24 20.61 -1.74 -11.23
N GLU A 25 20.40 -1.25 -9.99
CA GLU A 25 21.20 -1.75 -8.84
C GLU A 25 20.46 -2.11 -7.53
N ASP A 26 19.11 -2.21 -7.53
CA ASP A 26 18.33 -2.67 -6.36
C ASP A 26 17.89 -4.16 -6.44
N ASN A 27 18.56 -4.97 -7.28
CA ASN A 27 18.18 -6.37 -7.53
C ASN A 27 18.83 -7.40 -6.59
N ASN A 28 19.53 -6.97 -5.54
CA ASN A 28 20.22 -7.87 -4.62
C ASN A 28 19.89 -7.51 -3.17
N LEU A 29 18.95 -8.25 -2.59
CA LEU A 29 19.02 -8.77 -1.21
C LEU A 29 17.75 -9.52 -0.76
N LEU A 30 16.71 -9.62 -1.60
CA LEU A 30 15.61 -10.53 -1.33
C LEU A 30 16.13 -11.96 -1.23
N ALA A 31 15.86 -12.66 -0.12
CA ALA A 31 16.24 -14.06 0.08
C ALA A 31 16.18 -14.85 -1.24
N GLU A 32 17.35 -15.27 -1.72
CA GLU A 32 17.54 -15.80 -3.08
C GLU A 32 16.41 -16.77 -3.46
N GLY A 33 15.53 -16.35 -4.35
CA GLY A 33 14.46 -17.19 -4.91
C GLY A 33 13.05 -16.94 -4.41
N SER A 34 12.75 -16.13 -3.39
CA SER A 34 11.34 -15.78 -3.06
C SER A 34 10.67 -15.08 -4.26
N LEU A 35 9.42 -15.40 -4.61
CA LEU A 35 8.71 -14.68 -5.69
C LEU A 35 8.15 -13.34 -5.21
N ILE A 36 7.91 -13.21 -3.91
CA ILE A 36 7.42 -11.98 -3.30
C ILE A 36 8.49 -11.34 -2.42
N GLY A 37 8.63 -10.02 -2.56
CA GLY A 37 9.57 -9.21 -1.81
C GLY A 37 9.01 -8.80 -0.46
N PHE A 38 7.98 -7.94 -0.47
CA PHE A 38 7.35 -7.34 0.70
C PHE A 38 5.91 -6.89 0.39
N VAL A 39 5.15 -6.49 1.41
CA VAL A 39 3.82 -5.89 1.25
C VAL A 39 3.98 -4.45 0.76
N ASP A 40 3.51 -4.15 -0.45
CA ASP A 40 3.63 -2.81 -1.06
C ASP A 40 2.54 -1.86 -0.56
N HIS A 41 1.28 -2.28 -0.69
CA HIS A 41 0.12 -1.54 -0.19
C HIS A 41 -1.07 -2.45 0.05
N ILE A 42 -2.04 -1.90 0.77
CA ILE A 42 -3.36 -2.47 0.99
C ILE A 42 -4.40 -1.52 0.39
N THR A 43 -5.39 -2.05 -0.32
CA THR A 43 -6.43 -1.26 -0.99
C THR A 43 -7.79 -1.63 -0.43
N THR A 44 -8.68 -0.64 -0.25
CA THR A 44 -10.10 -0.86 0.06
C THR A 44 -11.01 0.08 -0.70
N VAL A 45 -12.20 -0.39 -1.05
CA VAL A 45 -13.19 0.37 -1.81
C VAL A 45 -14.10 1.20 -0.89
N LEU A 46 -14.23 2.48 -1.21
CA LEU A 46 -15.18 3.42 -0.63
C LEU A 46 -16.14 3.96 -1.71
N PRO A 47 -17.34 4.42 -1.31
CA PRO A 47 -18.14 5.33 -2.13
C PRO A 47 -17.34 6.60 -2.48
N ILE A 48 -17.56 7.17 -3.67
CA ILE A 48 -16.76 8.31 -4.17
C ILE A 48 -16.78 9.53 -3.23
N ASP A 49 -17.92 9.83 -2.63
CA ASP A 49 -18.04 10.99 -1.72
C ASP A 49 -17.29 10.75 -0.40
N GLU A 50 -17.24 9.49 0.05
CA GLU A 50 -16.45 9.10 1.22
C GLU A 50 -14.96 9.12 0.90
N LEU A 51 -14.55 8.59 -0.25
CA LEU A 51 -13.16 8.67 -0.73
C LEU A 51 -12.64 10.11 -0.77
N ARG A 52 -13.40 11.04 -1.36
CA ARG A 52 -13.01 12.47 -1.46
C ARG A 52 -12.86 13.11 -0.09
N SER A 53 -13.83 12.89 0.80
CA SER A 53 -13.83 13.52 2.13
C SER A 53 -12.77 12.92 3.06
N VAL A 54 -12.65 11.59 3.11
CA VAL A 54 -11.70 10.87 3.96
C VAL A 54 -10.26 11.10 3.49
N SER A 55 -9.98 11.05 2.18
CA SER A 55 -8.61 11.30 1.68
C SER A 55 -8.10 12.68 2.08
N GLN A 56 -8.89 13.73 1.83
CA GLN A 56 -8.52 15.09 2.20
C GLN A 56 -8.32 15.22 3.72
N ALA A 57 -9.26 14.72 4.51
CA ALA A 57 -9.18 14.82 5.96
C ALA A 57 -7.98 14.05 6.54
N LEU A 58 -7.63 12.89 5.99
CA LEU A 58 -6.43 12.15 6.37
C LEU A 58 -5.15 12.91 5.99
N PHE A 59 -5.10 13.56 4.83
CA PHE A 59 -3.97 14.43 4.47
C PHE A 59 -3.83 15.64 5.40
N ASP A 60 -4.95 16.21 5.84
CA ASP A 60 -4.96 17.34 6.78
C ASP A 60 -4.43 16.98 8.18
N THR A 61 -4.35 15.68 8.52
CA THR A 61 -3.68 15.21 9.75
C THR A 61 -2.14 15.30 9.66
N GLY A 62 -1.59 15.57 8.48
CA GLY A 62 -0.15 15.54 8.22
C GLY A 62 0.40 14.15 7.88
N LEU A 63 -0.46 13.13 7.75
CA LEU A 63 -0.05 11.86 7.13
C LEU A 63 0.42 12.11 5.69
N THR A 64 1.52 11.46 5.32
CA THR A 64 2.13 11.67 4.00
C THR A 64 1.23 11.15 2.89
N GLN A 65 1.13 11.92 1.82
CA GLN A 65 0.47 11.51 0.59
C GLN A 65 1.36 10.50 -0.12
N GLY A 66 0.92 9.25 -0.21
CA GLY A 66 1.56 8.25 -1.08
C GLY A 66 1.35 8.63 -2.54
N TRP A 67 0.11 9.00 -2.88
CA TRP A 67 -0.24 9.71 -4.11
C TRP A 67 -1.50 10.56 -3.86
N PRO A 68 -1.65 11.68 -4.59
CA PRO A 68 -2.82 12.53 -4.42
C PRO A 68 -4.09 11.82 -4.86
N LEU A 69 -5.24 12.40 -4.48
CA LEU A 69 -6.51 12.03 -5.07
C LEU A 69 -6.44 12.18 -6.60
N SER A 70 -6.66 11.07 -7.29
CA SER A 70 -6.72 10.99 -8.75
C SER A 70 -8.05 10.39 -9.16
N GLU A 71 -8.73 11.03 -10.12
CA GLU A 71 -10.05 10.61 -10.59
C GLU A 71 -10.03 10.43 -12.11
N GLN A 72 -10.52 9.28 -12.55
CA GLN A 72 -10.75 8.96 -13.96
C GLN A 72 -12.09 8.23 -14.12
N PRO A 73 -12.67 8.17 -15.34
CA PRO A 73 -13.91 7.44 -15.54
C PRO A 73 -13.81 5.98 -15.05
N GLY A 74 -14.70 5.60 -14.14
CA GLY A 74 -14.78 4.23 -13.59
C GLY A 74 -13.78 3.91 -12.47
N PHE A 75 -12.85 4.82 -12.13
CA PHE A 75 -11.87 4.60 -11.06
C PHE A 75 -11.40 5.91 -10.41
N ALA A 76 -11.35 5.95 -9.09
CA ALA A 76 -10.72 7.02 -8.34
C ALA A 76 -9.88 6.43 -7.21
N THR A 77 -8.76 7.05 -6.85
CA THR A 77 -7.85 6.54 -5.83
C THR A 77 -7.12 7.66 -5.09
N ALA A 78 -6.78 7.41 -3.83
CA ALA A 78 -5.84 8.20 -3.05
C ALA A 78 -5.00 7.26 -2.17
N GLY A 79 -3.69 7.54 -2.07
CA GLY A 79 -2.77 6.76 -1.24
C GLY A 79 -2.38 7.52 0.01
N ILE A 80 -2.66 6.94 1.19
CA ILE A 80 -2.33 7.50 2.49
C ILE A 80 -1.22 6.66 3.12
N ARG A 81 -0.12 7.30 3.50
CA ARG A 81 1.04 6.61 4.07
C ARG A 81 0.95 6.54 5.60
N PHE A 82 1.00 5.33 6.14
CA PHE A 82 1.06 5.04 7.58
C PHE A 82 2.48 4.60 7.98
N GLY A 83 3.48 5.42 7.64
CA GLY A 83 4.90 5.08 7.83
C GLY A 83 5.40 4.15 6.75
N ASN A 84 5.65 2.88 7.05
CA ASN A 84 6.22 1.89 6.13
C ASN A 84 5.23 1.22 5.16
N LEU A 85 3.95 1.62 5.13
CA LEU A 85 2.94 1.05 4.24
C LEU A 85 2.00 2.13 3.70
N ASN A 86 1.56 1.99 2.45
CA ASN A 86 0.48 2.78 1.89
C ASN A 86 -0.86 2.06 2.07
N LEU A 87 -1.88 2.79 2.54
CA LEU A 87 -3.28 2.44 2.41
C LEU A 87 -3.84 3.18 1.19
N GLU A 88 -4.21 2.43 0.17
CA GLU A 88 -5.02 2.94 -0.93
C GLU A 88 -6.50 2.89 -0.55
N ILE A 89 -7.17 4.03 -0.66
CA ILE A 89 -8.63 4.06 -0.71
C ILE A 89 -9.05 4.37 -2.14
N CYS A 90 -9.96 3.56 -2.68
CA CYS A 90 -10.38 3.71 -4.06
C CYS A 90 -11.90 3.66 -4.23
N THR A 91 -12.38 4.13 -5.37
CA THR A 91 -13.74 3.86 -5.86
C THR A 91 -13.59 3.19 -7.21
N VAL A 92 -14.39 2.16 -7.45
CA VAL A 92 -14.39 1.38 -8.69
C VAL A 92 -15.79 1.30 -9.28
N ASP A 93 -15.91 1.14 -10.60
CA ASP A 93 -17.17 0.73 -11.22
C ASP A 93 -17.49 -0.71 -10.85
N ARG A 94 -18.56 -0.91 -10.05
CA ARG A 94 -18.96 -2.23 -9.56
C ARG A 94 -19.50 -3.16 -10.64
N ARG A 95 -19.72 -2.67 -11.86
CA ARG A 95 -20.02 -3.52 -13.03
C ARG A 95 -18.79 -4.27 -13.53
N ASP A 96 -17.62 -3.66 -13.35
CA ASP A 96 -16.35 -4.16 -13.86
C ASP A 96 -15.48 -4.77 -12.75
N ASN A 97 -15.73 -4.39 -11.49
CA ASN A 97 -14.95 -4.85 -10.34
C ASN A 97 -15.83 -5.15 -9.12
N THR A 98 -15.87 -6.41 -8.70
CA THR A 98 -16.66 -6.86 -7.55
C THR A 98 -15.89 -6.92 -6.24
N LEU A 99 -14.57 -6.76 -6.28
CA LEU A 99 -13.72 -6.88 -5.10
C LEU A 99 -13.86 -5.63 -4.23
N ASP A 100 -13.74 -5.84 -2.92
CA ASP A 100 -13.76 -4.80 -1.89
C ASP A 100 -12.35 -4.46 -1.41
N ASP A 101 -11.44 -5.43 -1.39
CA ASP A 101 -10.09 -5.26 -0.86
C ASP A 101 -9.01 -5.97 -1.67
N TRP A 102 -7.82 -5.37 -1.69
CA TRP A 102 -6.60 -5.97 -2.25
C TRP A 102 -5.45 -5.91 -1.27
N LEU A 103 -4.64 -6.96 -1.28
CA LEU A 103 -3.31 -6.94 -0.69
C LEU A 103 -2.29 -7.10 -1.80
N THR A 104 -1.48 -6.09 -1.98
CA THR A 104 -0.50 -6.04 -3.06
C THR A 104 0.90 -6.32 -2.52
N PHE A 105 1.59 -7.24 -3.16
CA PHE A 105 3.00 -7.53 -2.89
C PHE A 105 3.87 -7.07 -4.05
N GLU A 106 5.03 -6.53 -3.72
CA GLU A 106 6.07 -6.30 -4.71
C GLU A 106 6.66 -7.67 -5.12
N PRO A 107 6.71 -8.02 -6.42
CA PRO A 107 7.42 -9.22 -6.84
C PRO A 107 8.93 -9.02 -6.68
N ALA A 108 9.65 -10.10 -6.40
CA ALA A 108 11.10 -10.02 -6.22
C ALA A 108 11.84 -9.63 -7.50
N ASN A 109 11.37 -10.14 -8.64
CA ASN A 109 11.89 -9.82 -9.96
C ASN A 109 10.77 -9.93 -10.99
N LEU A 110 10.39 -8.81 -11.61
CA LEU A 110 9.31 -8.79 -12.60
C LEU A 110 9.69 -9.53 -13.89
N ASP A 111 10.96 -9.45 -14.31
CA ASP A 111 11.42 -9.99 -15.60
C ASP A 111 11.37 -11.52 -15.64
N SER A 112 11.64 -12.17 -14.51
CA SER A 112 11.58 -13.63 -14.38
C SER A 112 10.24 -14.15 -13.88
N LEU A 113 9.38 -13.29 -13.31
CA LEU A 113 8.18 -13.67 -12.57
C LEU A 113 7.27 -14.65 -13.31
N ALA A 114 7.00 -14.42 -14.60
CA ALA A 114 6.11 -15.28 -15.38
C ALA A 114 6.66 -16.72 -15.51
N ASN A 115 7.98 -16.83 -15.74
CA ASN A 115 8.64 -18.13 -15.83
C ASN A 115 8.70 -18.81 -14.46
N ASP A 116 8.95 -18.04 -13.40
CA ASP A 116 9.09 -18.59 -12.05
C ASP A 116 7.74 -19.07 -11.49
N LEU A 117 6.66 -18.31 -11.70
CA LEU A 117 5.29 -18.73 -11.39
C LEU A 117 4.94 -20.04 -12.13
N LYS A 118 5.27 -20.13 -13.41
CA LYS A 118 5.07 -21.34 -14.21
C LYS A 118 5.87 -22.53 -13.69
N GLN A 119 7.12 -22.33 -13.27
CA GLN A 119 7.95 -23.40 -12.71
C GLN A 119 7.39 -23.94 -11.40
N ARG A 120 6.68 -23.10 -10.63
CA ARG A 120 5.97 -23.49 -9.40
C ARG A 120 4.55 -23.96 -9.62
N ASP A 121 4.10 -24.09 -10.88
CA ASP A 121 2.71 -24.44 -11.24
C ASP A 121 1.66 -23.48 -10.65
N ILE A 122 2.04 -22.21 -10.45
CA ILE A 122 1.14 -21.16 -9.97
C ILE A 122 0.51 -20.49 -11.18
N LYS A 123 -0.82 -20.62 -11.29
CA LYS A 123 -1.61 -19.90 -12.30
C LYS A 123 -1.65 -18.42 -11.97
N HIS A 124 -1.56 -17.61 -13.01
CA HIS A 124 -1.59 -16.16 -12.91
C HIS A 124 -2.38 -15.56 -14.07
N ASP A 125 -2.89 -14.35 -13.85
CA ASP A 125 -3.51 -13.54 -14.90
C ASP A 125 -2.44 -12.98 -15.87
N PRO A 126 -2.83 -12.48 -17.05
CA PRO A 126 -1.92 -11.73 -17.91
C PRO A 126 -1.25 -10.58 -17.16
N PHE A 127 -0.01 -10.30 -17.51
CA PHE A 127 0.74 -9.17 -16.95
C PHE A 127 0.13 -7.89 -17.51
N ASP A 128 -0.51 -7.12 -16.64
CA ASP A 128 -1.25 -5.93 -16.98
C ASP A 128 -0.39 -4.70 -16.69
N ALA A 129 0.24 -4.18 -17.74
CA ALA A 129 1.13 -3.03 -17.67
C ALA A 129 0.34 -1.74 -17.93
N VAL A 130 0.38 -0.82 -16.98
CA VAL A 130 -0.20 0.52 -17.12
C VAL A 130 0.87 1.51 -17.48
N VAL A 131 0.67 2.19 -18.60
CA VAL A 131 1.55 3.21 -19.15
C VAL A 131 0.74 4.49 -19.36
N ILE A 132 1.22 5.60 -18.78
CA ILE A 132 0.58 6.92 -18.93
C ILE A 132 1.61 7.86 -19.57
N HIS A 133 1.26 8.47 -20.71
CA HIS A 133 2.15 9.34 -21.49
C HIS A 133 3.54 8.72 -21.74
N ASP A 134 3.56 7.46 -22.21
CA ASP A 134 4.79 6.67 -22.46
C ASP A 134 5.65 6.37 -21.22
N HIS A 135 5.16 6.68 -20.01
CA HIS A 135 5.81 6.31 -18.76
C HIS A 135 5.14 5.07 -18.15
N PRO A 136 5.87 3.96 -17.94
CA PRO A 136 5.34 2.83 -17.20
C PRO A 136 5.07 3.27 -15.76
N ILE A 137 3.86 2.99 -15.28
CA ILE A 137 3.43 3.33 -13.91
C ILE A 137 3.55 2.09 -13.04
N TYR A 138 2.96 0.99 -13.49
CA TYR A 138 3.05 -0.29 -12.80
C TYR A 138 2.78 -1.47 -13.74
N THR A 139 3.19 -2.67 -13.32
CA THR A 139 2.75 -3.94 -13.89
C THR A 139 2.13 -4.79 -12.81
N ARG A 140 0.86 -5.15 -13.00
CA ARG A 140 0.07 -5.98 -12.08
C ARG A 140 -0.07 -7.40 -12.62
N VAL A 141 -0.03 -8.37 -11.71
CA VAL A 141 -0.31 -9.79 -11.97
C VAL A 141 -1.24 -10.32 -10.90
N GLY A 142 -2.44 -10.74 -11.31
CA GLY A 142 -3.40 -11.42 -10.42
C GLY A 142 -3.00 -12.87 -10.19
N ILE A 143 -3.26 -13.37 -8.99
CA ILE A 143 -3.08 -14.79 -8.62
C ILE A 143 -4.48 -15.37 -8.33
N PRO A 144 -5.18 -15.97 -9.31
CA PRO A 144 -6.59 -16.37 -9.15
C PRO A 144 -6.87 -17.34 -8.00
N ALA A 145 -5.87 -18.13 -7.58
CA ALA A 145 -5.99 -19.02 -6.42
C ALA A 145 -5.95 -18.29 -5.07
N LEU A 146 -5.56 -17.01 -5.07
CA LEU A 146 -5.58 -16.08 -3.95
C LEU A 146 -6.59 -14.95 -4.21
N GLU A 147 -7.69 -15.27 -4.89
CA GLU A 147 -8.81 -14.38 -5.13
C GLU A 147 -10.13 -15.07 -4.79
N ASN A 148 -11.05 -14.32 -4.21
CA ASN A 148 -12.44 -14.71 -4.06
C ASN A 148 -13.36 -13.54 -4.47
N ARG A 149 -14.65 -13.65 -4.15
CA ARG A 149 -15.64 -12.65 -4.61
C ARG A 149 -15.42 -11.24 -4.06
N SER A 150 -14.74 -11.08 -2.93
CA SER A 150 -14.56 -9.81 -2.24
C SER A 150 -13.10 -9.40 -2.08
N THR A 151 -12.15 -10.33 -2.15
CA THR A 151 -10.76 -10.04 -1.79
C THR A 151 -9.80 -10.74 -2.74
N ALA A 152 -8.74 -10.03 -3.11
CA ALA A 152 -7.64 -10.58 -3.90
C ALA A 152 -6.27 -10.28 -3.28
N LEU A 153 -5.32 -11.16 -3.54
CA LEU A 153 -3.90 -10.94 -3.30
C LEU A 153 -3.21 -10.94 -4.66
N GLN A 154 -2.49 -9.86 -4.95
CA GLN A 154 -1.90 -9.61 -6.26
C GLN A 154 -0.43 -9.24 -6.15
N LEU A 155 0.29 -9.39 -7.25
CA LEU A 155 1.66 -8.92 -7.40
C LEU A 155 1.64 -7.64 -8.23
N CYS A 156 2.39 -6.62 -7.80
CA CYS A 156 2.50 -5.39 -8.56
C CYS A 156 3.93 -4.87 -8.44
N ARG A 157 4.58 -4.55 -9.55
CA ARG A 157 5.82 -3.75 -9.56
C ARG A 157 5.43 -2.33 -9.90
N THR A 158 5.81 -1.38 -9.06
CA THR A 158 5.60 0.05 -9.29
C THR A 158 6.89 0.70 -9.82
N PHE A 159 6.77 1.56 -10.84
CA PHE A 159 7.90 2.21 -11.52
C PHE A 159 7.98 3.72 -11.25
N TYR A 160 6.92 4.28 -10.68
CA TYR A 160 6.90 5.61 -10.07
C TYR A 160 7.02 5.48 -8.55
N PRO A 161 7.57 6.45 -7.79
CA PRO A 161 7.76 6.33 -6.34
C PRO A 161 6.43 6.27 -5.56
N THR A 162 5.77 5.11 -5.57
CA THR A 162 4.98 4.61 -4.43
C THR A 162 5.90 4.09 -3.33
N ARG A 163 7.19 3.92 -3.66
CA ARG A 163 8.26 3.40 -2.80
C ARG A 163 8.25 4.08 -1.44
N THR A 164 8.48 3.26 -0.44
CA THR A 164 8.47 3.66 0.95
C THR A 164 9.55 4.71 1.23
N THR A 165 9.16 5.99 1.36
CA THR A 165 10.01 7.05 1.92
C THR A 165 10.26 6.79 3.41
N GLY A 166 11.14 5.83 3.70
CA GLY A 166 11.55 5.42 5.04
C GLY A 166 10.51 4.59 5.82
N PRO A 167 10.96 3.84 6.83
CA PRO A 167 10.09 2.97 7.63
C PRO A 167 9.16 3.74 8.59
N VAL A 168 9.49 5.00 8.91
CA VAL A 168 8.79 5.80 9.91
C VAL A 168 8.11 7.00 9.25
N ALA A 169 6.85 7.22 9.62
CA ALA A 169 6.06 8.37 9.20
C ALA A 169 6.66 9.66 9.77
N PRO A 170 6.65 10.77 9.00
CA PRO A 170 6.88 12.10 9.54
C PRO A 170 5.90 12.44 10.69
N GLU A 171 6.25 13.46 11.48
CA GLU A 171 5.37 13.97 12.53
C GLU A 171 3.98 14.34 11.95
N ASN A 172 2.93 13.86 12.61
CA ASN A 172 1.54 14.05 12.21
C ASN A 172 0.65 14.16 13.45
N SER A 173 -0.52 14.77 13.31
CA SER A 173 -1.41 15.06 14.44
C SER A 173 -1.99 13.80 15.09
N ALA A 174 -2.02 12.68 14.36
CA ALA A 174 -2.43 11.38 14.89
C ALA A 174 -1.32 10.68 15.68
N GLY A 175 -0.07 11.18 15.65
CA GLY A 175 1.08 10.56 16.31
C GLY A 175 1.42 9.17 15.75
N ILE A 176 0.98 8.84 14.54
CA ILE A 176 1.22 7.55 13.88
C ILE A 176 2.68 7.47 13.45
N LYS A 177 3.31 6.30 13.65
CA LYS A 177 4.72 6.05 13.32
C LYS A 177 4.87 5.09 12.16
N GLN A 178 4.34 3.89 12.28
CA GLN A 178 4.49 2.86 11.24
C GLN A 178 3.41 1.79 11.38
N VAL A 179 3.21 1.02 10.32
CA VAL A 179 2.45 -0.22 10.36
C VAL A 179 3.34 -1.33 10.94
N SER A 180 2.86 -1.96 12.01
CA SER A 180 3.54 -3.10 12.63
C SER A 180 3.19 -4.40 11.92
N SER A 181 1.90 -4.60 11.60
CA SER A 181 1.44 -5.80 10.91
C SER A 181 0.30 -5.53 9.93
N VAL A 182 0.25 -6.30 8.85
CA VAL A 182 -0.97 -6.50 8.05
C VAL A 182 -1.57 -7.85 8.45
N ASN A 183 -2.87 -7.87 8.71
CA ASN A 183 -3.56 -9.04 9.24
C ASN A 183 -4.42 -9.67 8.15
N ILE A 184 -4.15 -10.94 7.82
CA ILE A 184 -4.93 -11.69 6.83
C ILE A 184 -5.44 -13.02 7.39
N GLY A 185 -6.54 -13.49 6.84
CA GLY A 185 -7.04 -14.85 7.06
C GLY A 185 -6.94 -15.65 5.77
N MET A 186 -6.53 -16.92 5.86
CA MET A 186 -6.47 -17.84 4.72
C MET A 186 -6.99 -19.23 5.13
N ASN A 187 -7.57 -19.95 4.18
CA ASN A 187 -7.80 -21.39 4.30
C ASN A 187 -6.54 -22.18 3.92
N ALA A 188 -6.59 -23.51 4.08
CA ALA A 188 -5.44 -24.38 3.79
C ALA A 188 -4.98 -24.36 2.33
N VAL A 189 -5.90 -24.15 1.37
CA VAL A 189 -5.58 -24.13 -0.06
C VAL A 189 -4.85 -22.85 -0.43
N GLU A 190 -5.39 -21.70 -0.01
CA GLU A 190 -4.78 -20.39 -0.22
C GLU A 190 -3.41 -20.31 0.47
N ARG A 191 -3.32 -20.83 1.70
CA ARG A 191 -2.04 -20.91 2.42
C ARG A 191 -1.00 -21.73 1.67
N ALA A 192 -1.38 -22.86 1.07
CA ALA A 192 -0.45 -23.69 0.30
C ALA A 192 0.10 -22.95 -0.93
N VAL A 193 -0.74 -22.19 -1.64
CA VAL A 193 -0.31 -21.36 -2.77
C VAL A 193 0.57 -20.20 -2.30
N PHE A 194 0.20 -19.52 -1.21
CA PHE A 194 1.00 -18.43 -0.66
C PHE A 194 2.37 -18.91 -0.17
N SER A 195 2.46 -20.11 0.43
CA SER A 195 3.75 -20.73 0.77
C SER A 195 4.64 -20.91 -0.45
N GLN A 196 4.10 -21.32 -1.59
CA GLN A 196 4.89 -21.47 -2.82
C GLN A 196 5.40 -20.12 -3.35
N LEU A 197 4.71 -19.01 -3.08
CA LEU A 197 5.21 -17.67 -3.42
C LEU A 197 6.40 -17.25 -2.52
N LEU A 198 6.43 -17.74 -1.28
CA LEU A 198 7.48 -17.44 -0.29
C LEU A 198 8.75 -18.27 -0.48
N GLU A 199 8.66 -19.47 -1.07
CA GLU A 199 9.80 -20.36 -1.25
C GLU A 199 11.01 -19.65 -1.88
N PRO A 200 12.24 -19.83 -1.36
CA PRO A 200 12.63 -20.85 -0.39
C PRO A 200 12.46 -20.43 1.09
N ARG A 201 11.83 -19.29 1.39
CA ARG A 201 11.58 -18.88 2.77
C ARG A 201 10.60 -19.86 3.44
N ASP A 202 10.99 -20.40 4.58
CA ASP A 202 10.10 -21.23 5.40
C ASP A 202 8.90 -20.42 5.90
N TRP A 203 7.75 -21.10 6.01
CA TRP A 203 6.57 -20.46 6.60
C TRP A 203 6.80 -20.12 8.07
N GLN A 204 6.67 -18.84 8.41
CA GLN A 204 6.64 -18.33 9.78
C GLN A 204 5.31 -17.60 10.04
N ASN A 205 4.97 -17.35 11.29
CA ASN A 205 3.83 -16.50 11.63
C ASN A 205 4.14 -15.70 12.90
N PRO A 206 4.30 -14.37 12.83
CA PRO A 206 4.17 -13.53 11.63
C PRO A 206 5.25 -13.82 10.58
N ILE A 207 4.96 -13.50 9.31
CA ILE A 207 5.92 -13.55 8.20
C ILE A 207 6.63 -12.20 8.15
N ASN A 208 7.94 -12.20 8.36
CA ASN A 208 8.75 -10.99 8.28
C ASN A 208 9.37 -10.87 6.89
N PHE A 209 9.30 -9.66 6.33
CA PHE A 209 9.99 -9.28 5.11
C PHE A 209 11.18 -8.39 5.47
N GLU A 210 12.09 -8.22 4.52
CA GLU A 210 13.23 -7.30 4.68
C GLU A 210 12.78 -5.83 4.73
N GLN A 211 11.60 -5.53 4.17
CA GLN A 211 11.01 -4.20 4.10
C GLN A 211 9.52 -4.25 4.43
N GLY A 212 8.97 -3.13 4.89
CA GLY A 212 7.55 -3.00 5.18
C GLY A 212 7.11 -3.70 6.49
N PRO A 213 5.80 -3.79 6.75
CA PRO A 213 5.26 -4.47 7.92
C PRO A 213 5.36 -5.99 7.78
N CYS A 214 5.29 -6.69 8.93
CA CYS A 214 5.12 -8.14 8.90
C CYS A 214 3.70 -8.51 8.45
N LEU A 215 3.51 -9.74 7.99
CA LEU A 215 2.20 -10.30 7.66
C LEU A 215 1.79 -11.33 8.71
N SER A 216 0.74 -11.01 9.46
CA SER A 216 0.13 -11.91 10.44
C SER A 216 -0.98 -12.71 9.77
N VAL A 217 -0.85 -14.04 9.78
CA VAL A 217 -1.79 -14.94 9.10
C VAL A 217 -2.59 -15.74 10.11
N SER A 218 -3.91 -15.70 10.02
CA SER A 218 -4.82 -16.55 10.81
C SER A 218 -5.55 -17.56 9.93
N GLU A 219 -6.08 -18.62 10.54
CA GLU A 219 -7.02 -19.49 9.84
C GLU A 219 -8.34 -18.76 9.54
N ALA A 220 -8.89 -18.98 8.35
CA ALA A 220 -10.19 -18.48 7.93
C ALA A 220 -10.83 -19.45 6.93
N ALA A 221 -12.14 -19.26 6.65
CA ALA A 221 -12.85 -20.06 5.67
C ALA A 221 -12.37 -19.80 4.22
N GLN A 222 -11.91 -18.57 3.97
CA GLN A 222 -11.39 -18.10 2.69
C GLN A 222 -10.50 -16.87 2.94
N LEU A 223 -9.80 -16.42 1.90
CA LEU A 223 -8.96 -15.26 1.93
C LEU A 223 -9.75 -14.05 2.42
N LYS A 224 -9.20 -13.34 3.39
CA LYS A 224 -9.71 -12.05 3.83
C LYS A 224 -8.56 -11.18 4.28
N ILE A 225 -8.69 -9.88 4.06
CA ILE A 225 -7.79 -8.90 4.64
C ILE A 225 -8.54 -8.30 5.82
N GLY A 226 -8.03 -8.50 7.04
CA GLY A 226 -8.62 -7.93 8.24
C GLY A 226 -8.32 -6.44 8.37
N GLY A 227 -7.17 -6.01 7.84
CA GLY A 227 -6.69 -4.65 7.92
C GLY A 227 -5.26 -4.60 8.46
N MET A 228 -4.92 -3.56 9.20
CA MET A 228 -3.56 -3.32 9.66
C MET A 228 -3.49 -2.88 11.12
N THR A 229 -2.37 -3.19 11.77
CA THR A 229 -2.02 -2.70 13.09
C THR A 229 -0.99 -1.58 12.94
N VAL A 230 -1.31 -0.39 13.43
CA VAL A 230 -0.43 0.79 13.37
C VAL A 230 0.08 1.13 14.76
N SER A 231 1.33 1.57 14.83
CA SER A 231 1.94 2.09 16.04
C SER A 231 1.75 3.61 16.11
N ALA A 232 1.39 4.10 17.29
CA ALA A 232 1.25 5.52 17.56
C ALA A 232 1.76 5.88 18.96
N GLU A 233 2.14 7.13 19.17
CA GLU A 233 2.60 7.63 20.47
C GLU A 233 1.53 7.53 21.55
N ASN A 234 0.30 7.89 21.18
CA ASN A 234 -0.87 7.81 22.02
C ASN A 234 -2.02 7.18 21.23
N PRO A 235 -2.30 5.87 21.42
CA PRO A 235 -3.31 5.17 20.64
C PRO A 235 -4.71 5.79 20.72
N ILE A 236 -5.09 6.31 21.89
CA ILE A 236 -6.42 6.91 22.10
C ILE A 236 -6.52 8.21 21.28
N GLN A 237 -5.49 9.06 21.34
CA GLN A 237 -5.46 10.30 20.57
C GLN A 237 -5.42 10.03 19.05
N ALA A 238 -4.68 9.01 18.64
CA ALA A 238 -4.62 8.59 17.24
C ALA A 238 -6.00 8.16 16.73
N VAL A 239 -6.72 7.32 17.48
CA VAL A 239 -8.10 6.94 17.15
C VAL A 239 -9.01 8.16 17.08
N GLN A 240 -8.95 9.05 18.07
CA GLN A 240 -9.75 10.29 18.06
C GLN A 240 -9.47 11.15 16.82
N THR A 241 -8.21 11.24 16.41
CA THR A 241 -7.80 11.99 15.22
C THR A 241 -8.32 11.34 13.94
N LEU A 242 -8.20 10.02 13.82
CA LEU A 242 -8.72 9.27 12.67
C LEU A 242 -10.24 9.31 12.58
N VAL A 243 -10.95 9.28 13.72
CA VAL A 243 -12.40 9.47 13.79
C VAL A 243 -12.80 10.88 13.36
N ALA A 244 -12.06 11.90 13.81
CA ALA A 244 -12.26 13.27 13.37
C ALA A 244 -12.00 13.44 11.85
N ALA A 245 -11.13 12.60 11.27
CA ALA A 245 -10.90 12.52 9.83
C ALA A 245 -11.96 11.69 9.06
N GLY A 246 -13.03 11.25 9.74
CA GLY A 246 -14.18 10.60 9.13
C GLY A 246 -14.17 9.06 9.19
N LEU A 247 -13.15 8.43 9.77
CA LEU A 247 -13.12 6.98 9.90
C LEU A 247 -14.06 6.52 11.04
N PRO A 248 -15.03 5.62 10.79
CA PRO A 248 -15.91 5.12 11.84
C PRO A 248 -15.14 4.42 12.96
N GLN A 249 -15.41 4.79 14.21
CA GLN A 249 -14.87 4.09 15.37
C GLN A 249 -15.50 2.70 15.50
N VAL A 250 -14.68 1.69 15.75
CA VAL A 250 -15.11 0.31 16.05
C VAL A 250 -15.06 0.08 17.56
N ASP A 251 -13.95 0.46 18.19
CA ASP A 251 -13.72 0.42 19.64
C ASP A 251 -12.68 1.49 20.05
N ASP A 252 -12.21 1.47 21.30
CA ASP A 252 -11.29 2.47 21.85
C ASP A 252 -9.91 2.51 21.16
N GLN A 253 -9.55 1.46 20.42
CA GLN A 253 -8.25 1.33 19.76
C GLN A 253 -8.37 1.05 18.26
N THR A 254 -9.58 0.99 17.71
CA THR A 254 -9.80 0.54 16.33
C THR A 254 -10.75 1.47 15.60
N VAL A 255 -10.35 1.86 14.38
CA VAL A 255 -11.23 2.51 13.40
C VAL A 255 -11.41 1.63 12.17
N ARG A 256 -12.41 1.93 11.35
CA ARG A 256 -12.68 1.24 10.09
C ARG A 256 -12.48 2.17 8.90
N VAL A 257 -12.01 1.62 7.79
CA VAL A 257 -11.95 2.26 6.47
C VAL A 257 -12.38 1.23 5.44
N GLY A 258 -13.49 1.48 4.74
CA GLY A 258 -14.11 0.47 3.87
C GLY A 258 -14.47 -0.79 4.66
N SER A 259 -14.01 -1.94 4.20
CA SER A 259 -14.13 -3.23 4.90
C SER A 259 -12.99 -3.51 5.88
N LEU A 260 -11.93 -2.72 5.88
CA LEU A 260 -10.72 -2.94 6.67
C LEU A 260 -10.79 -2.28 8.05
N THR A 261 -10.04 -2.84 9.02
CA THR A 261 -9.80 -2.18 10.30
C THR A 261 -8.38 -1.64 10.43
N ILE A 262 -8.23 -0.54 11.14
CA ILE A 262 -6.95 0.01 11.57
C ILE A 262 -6.93 -0.07 13.10
N ALA A 263 -6.21 -1.05 13.63
CA ALA A 263 -5.97 -1.18 15.05
C ALA A 263 -4.77 -0.32 15.44
N VAL A 264 -4.90 0.51 16.46
CA VAL A 264 -3.85 1.42 16.91
C VAL A 264 -3.28 0.94 18.24
N SER A 265 -1.97 0.80 18.30
CA SER A 265 -1.26 0.35 19.50
C SER A 265 -0.05 1.23 19.81
N ASN A 266 0.48 1.11 21.03
CA ASN A 266 1.73 1.77 21.44
C ASN A 266 2.96 0.91 21.15
N LYS A 267 2.79 -0.28 20.57
CA LYS A 267 3.89 -1.21 20.30
C LYS A 267 4.51 -0.90 18.94
N ILE A 268 5.75 -0.44 18.98
CA ILE A 268 6.68 -0.60 17.86
C ILE A 268 7.21 -2.03 18.00
N GLU A 269 6.72 -2.96 17.19
CA GLU A 269 7.41 -4.23 17.04
C GLU A 269 8.68 -3.92 16.25
N SER A 270 9.83 -4.06 16.91
CA SER A 270 11.14 -3.79 16.32
C SER A 270 11.33 -4.71 15.11
N ILE A 271 11.45 -4.12 13.93
CA ILE A 271 12.06 -4.80 12.78
C ILE A 271 13.54 -4.93 13.18
N ASN A 272 14.03 -6.15 13.31
CA ASN A 272 15.33 -6.49 13.90
C ASN A 272 16.48 -5.59 13.43
N ASP A 273 17.34 -5.18 14.38
CA ASP A 273 18.67 -4.62 14.15
C ASP A 273 19.58 -5.57 13.35
#